data_AF-A0A537X4C3-F1
#
_entry.id   AF-A0A537X4C3-F1
#
_cell.length_a   1.000
_cell.length_b   1.000
_cell.length_c   1.000
_cell.angle_alpha   90.00
_cell.angle_beta   90.00
_cell.angle_gamma   90.00
#
_symmetry.space_group_name_H-M   'P 1'
#
loop_
_entity.id
_entity.type
_entity.pdbx_description
1 polymer ?
#
loop_
_entity_poly.entity_id
_entity_poly.type
_entity_poly.pdbx_seq_one_letter_code
_entity_poly.pdbx_strand_id
1 'polypeptide(L)'
;KDLGRPERFANMLRVLKPTSPMSVGSWALCAFGTAAAAGTASDLLDVLPGIGAVADTAAGAIAPVVATYTAVLLADTAVPAWHEARHELPFLFAASAAASAGGIAVALAPPAEAGPARRILAAGAVTELAAVEALHRRIGPELAATYETGLAGRLGNWSRTLTGLGAATAVTAGRRFRPLAVVGGLATAAGGALLRFAVFEAGRAAVRDPKYVVGPQRRQLET
;
A
#
# COMPACT_ATOMS: atom_id res chain seq x y z
N LYS A 1 -18.14 -5.53 -9.44
CA LYS A 1 -17.73 -6.83 -10.02
C LYS A 1 -16.53 -6.55 -10.91
N ASP A 2 -15.31 -6.74 -10.41
CA ASP A 2 -14.10 -6.19 -11.05
C ASP A 2 -13.65 -6.96 -12.30
N LEU A 3 -13.79 -8.28 -12.30
CA LEU A 3 -13.37 -9.13 -13.43
C LEU A 3 -14.40 -9.26 -14.57
N GLY A 4 -15.64 -8.81 -14.37
CA GLY A 4 -16.77 -9.03 -15.28
C GLY A 4 -17.22 -10.51 -15.38
N ARG A 5 -16.29 -11.44 -15.63
CA ARG A 5 -16.46 -12.90 -15.73
C ARG A 5 -15.47 -13.64 -14.81
N PRO A 6 -15.80 -13.82 -13.51
CA PRO A 6 -14.88 -14.41 -12.54
C PRO A 6 -14.52 -15.86 -12.86
N GLU A 7 -15.37 -16.62 -13.57
CA GLU A 7 -15.06 -17.99 -13.98
C GLU A 7 -13.81 -18.10 -14.89
N ARG A 8 -13.32 -16.98 -15.44
CA ARG A 8 -12.13 -16.92 -16.31
C ARG A 8 -10.83 -16.62 -15.58
N PHE A 9 -10.81 -16.52 -14.25
CA PHE A 9 -9.61 -16.20 -13.48
C PHE A 9 -8.43 -17.14 -13.81
N ALA A 10 -8.69 -18.44 -13.99
CA ALA A 10 -7.66 -19.40 -14.36
C ALA A 10 -6.91 -19.04 -15.66
N ASN A 11 -7.53 -18.28 -16.58
CA ASN A 11 -6.86 -17.80 -17.78
C ASN A 11 -5.76 -16.77 -17.49
N MET A 12 -5.84 -16.03 -16.38
CA MET A 12 -4.82 -15.08 -15.97
C MET A 12 -3.55 -15.78 -15.46
N LEU A 13 -3.67 -17.02 -14.99
CA LEU A 13 -2.58 -17.86 -14.47
C LEU A 13 -2.02 -18.84 -15.51
N ARG A 14 -2.40 -18.71 -16.78
CA ARG A 14 -1.87 -19.57 -17.85
C ARG A 14 -0.49 -19.13 -18.35
N VAL A 15 -0.25 -17.82 -18.41
CA VAL A 15 0.96 -17.24 -18.98
C VAL A 15 1.43 -16.13 -18.06
N LEU A 16 2.69 -16.19 -17.63
CA LEU A 16 3.35 -15.08 -16.97
C LEU A 16 3.76 -14.05 -18.02
N LYS A 17 3.22 -12.83 -17.91
CA LYS A 17 3.56 -11.70 -18.80
C LYS A 17 4.29 -10.62 -17.99
N PRO A 18 5.63 -10.59 -18.00
CA PRO A 18 6.41 -9.63 -17.20
C PRO A 18 6.10 -8.16 -17.50
N THR A 19 5.66 -7.86 -18.72
CA THR A 19 5.28 -6.50 -19.16
C THR A 19 3.87 -6.09 -18.75
N SER A 20 3.09 -6.97 -18.10
CA SER A 20 1.75 -6.66 -17.61
C SER A 20 1.74 -6.71 -16.08
N PRO A 21 1.64 -5.54 -15.40
CA PRO A 21 1.57 -5.50 -13.95
C PRO A 21 0.39 -6.32 -13.38
N MET A 22 -0.70 -6.46 -14.14
CA MET A 22 -1.85 -7.28 -13.75
C MET A 22 -1.55 -8.79 -13.77
N SER A 23 -0.75 -9.25 -14.75
CA SER A 23 -0.29 -10.65 -14.79
C SER A 23 0.65 -10.93 -13.63
N VAL A 24 1.68 -10.08 -13.45
CA VAL A 24 2.64 -10.21 -12.34
C VAL A 24 1.94 -10.18 -10.99
N GLY A 25 0.99 -9.25 -10.78
CA GLY A 25 0.20 -9.16 -9.56
C GLY A 25 -0.63 -10.41 -9.28
N SER A 26 -1.26 -11.00 -10.30
CA SER A 26 -2.04 -12.22 -10.14
C SER A 26 -1.18 -13.41 -9.70
N TRP A 27 -0.02 -13.58 -10.33
CA TRP A 27 0.94 -14.62 -9.95
C TRP A 27 1.52 -14.39 -8.55
N ALA A 28 1.87 -13.15 -8.21
CA ALA A 28 2.38 -12.80 -6.89
C ALA A 28 1.33 -13.04 -5.79
N LEU A 29 0.07 -12.66 -6.03
CA LEU A 29 -1.03 -12.92 -5.10
C LEU A 29 -1.29 -14.41 -4.87
N CYS A 30 -1.26 -15.21 -5.94
CA CYS A 30 -1.41 -16.66 -5.81
C CYS A 30 -0.25 -17.27 -5.01
N ALA A 31 0.99 -16.92 -5.36
CA ALA A 31 2.16 -17.44 -4.67
C ALA A 31 2.19 -17.03 -3.18
N PHE A 32 1.92 -15.75 -2.89
CA PHE A 32 1.82 -15.23 -1.52
C PHE A 32 0.68 -15.92 -0.75
N GLY A 33 -0.52 -15.99 -1.33
CA GLY A 33 -1.68 -16.58 -0.69
C GLY A 33 -1.50 -18.06 -0.37
N THR A 34 -0.91 -18.82 -1.29
CA THR A 34 -0.57 -20.23 -1.06
C THR A 34 0.48 -20.39 0.04
N ALA A 35 1.54 -19.59 0.00
CA ALA A 35 2.59 -19.64 1.01
C ALA A 35 2.07 -19.26 2.41
N ALA A 36 1.32 -18.15 2.50
CA ALA A 36 0.72 -17.70 3.76
C ALA A 36 -0.29 -18.72 4.30
N ALA A 37 -1.14 -19.29 3.45
CA ALA A 37 -2.10 -20.32 3.86
C ALA A 37 -1.39 -21.59 4.35
N ALA A 38 -0.32 -22.02 3.69
CA ALA A 38 0.47 -23.18 4.10
C ALA A 38 1.19 -22.95 5.44
N GLY A 39 1.82 -21.78 5.64
CA GLY A 39 2.45 -21.41 6.91
C GLY A 39 1.45 -21.36 8.05
N THR A 40 0.33 -20.65 7.85
CA THR A 40 -0.74 -20.56 8.86
C THR A 40 -1.38 -21.92 9.16
N ALA A 41 -1.56 -22.78 8.16
CA ALA A 41 -2.09 -24.14 8.37
C ALA A 41 -1.10 -25.01 9.15
N SER A 42 0.20 -24.90 8.87
CA SER A 42 1.26 -25.58 9.61
C SER A 42 1.23 -25.21 11.09
N ASP A 43 1.11 -23.91 11.40
CA ASP A 43 1.07 -23.39 12.77
C ASP A 43 -0.22 -23.79 13.52
N LEU A 44 -1.37 -23.75 12.85
CA LEU A 44 -2.66 -24.08 13.46
C LEU A 44 -2.82 -25.57 13.73
N LEU A 45 -2.26 -26.42 12.87
CA LEU A 45 -2.37 -27.88 12.97
C LEU A 45 -1.18 -28.51 13.72
N ASP A 46 -0.14 -27.73 14.02
CA ASP A 46 1.10 -28.17 14.64
C ASP A 46 1.77 -29.34 13.87
N VAL A 47 1.81 -29.22 12.53
CA VAL A 47 2.36 -30.24 11.64
C VAL A 47 3.43 -29.67 10.72
N LEU A 48 4.50 -30.43 10.49
CA LEU A 48 5.57 -30.09 9.54
C LEU A 48 6.16 -28.66 9.73
N PRO A 49 6.62 -28.30 10.93
CA PRO A 49 7.03 -26.92 11.26
C PRO A 49 8.17 -26.38 10.37
N GLY A 50 9.03 -27.27 9.84
CA GLY A 50 10.05 -26.88 8.87
C GLY A 50 9.46 -26.38 7.54
N ILE A 51 8.36 -26.97 7.09
CA ILE A 51 7.65 -26.53 5.88
C ILE A 51 6.90 -25.22 6.17
N GLY A 52 6.27 -25.09 7.35
CA GLY A 52 5.66 -23.84 7.80
C GLY A 52 6.63 -22.67 7.75
N ALA A 53 7.82 -22.84 8.36
CA ALA A 53 8.85 -21.80 8.36
C ALA A 53 9.33 -21.40 6.95
N VAL A 54 9.47 -22.37 6.04
CA VAL A 54 9.81 -22.10 4.64
C VAL A 54 8.68 -21.35 3.94
N ALA A 55 7.42 -21.72 4.20
CA ALA A 55 6.26 -21.08 3.63
C ALA A 55 6.11 -19.62 4.12
N ASP A 56 6.32 -19.36 5.41
CA ASP A 56 6.31 -17.99 5.95
C ASP A 56 7.44 -17.13 5.40
N THR A 57 8.63 -17.71 5.25
CA THR A 57 9.77 -17.03 4.63
C THR A 57 9.47 -16.67 3.18
N ALA A 58 8.87 -17.60 2.42
CA ALA A 58 8.44 -17.35 1.04
C ALA A 58 7.36 -16.26 0.98
N ALA A 59 6.36 -16.31 1.85
CA ALA A 59 5.33 -15.28 1.95
C ALA A 59 5.94 -13.90 2.26
N GLY A 60 6.87 -13.82 3.22
CA GLY A 60 7.61 -12.62 3.56
C GLY A 60 8.45 -12.07 2.41
N ALA A 61 9.08 -12.93 1.61
CA ALA A 61 9.86 -12.53 0.43
C ALA A 61 8.98 -12.01 -0.72
N ILE A 62 7.76 -12.54 -0.88
CA ILE A 62 6.81 -12.14 -1.94
C ILE A 62 6.00 -10.90 -1.53
N ALA A 63 5.80 -10.67 -0.23
CA ALA A 63 4.98 -9.59 0.31
C ALA A 63 5.33 -8.19 -0.23
N PRO A 64 6.61 -7.79 -0.42
CA PRO A 64 6.94 -6.51 -1.04
C PRO A 64 6.35 -6.35 -2.44
N VAL A 65 6.40 -7.40 -3.27
CA VAL A 65 5.82 -7.37 -4.62
C VAL A 65 4.30 -7.19 -4.55
N VAL A 66 3.64 -7.90 -3.63
CA VAL A 66 2.19 -7.77 -3.40
C VAL A 66 1.83 -6.37 -2.88
N ALA A 67 2.68 -5.77 -2.04
CA ALA A 67 2.47 -4.43 -1.52
C ALA A 67 2.58 -3.35 -2.62
N THR A 68 3.48 -3.53 -3.60
CA THR A 68 3.79 -2.49 -4.60
C THR A 68 3.11 -2.66 -5.95
N TYR A 69 2.68 -3.86 -6.36
CA TYR A 69 2.19 -4.05 -7.74
C TYR A 69 0.96 -3.19 -8.07
N THR A 70 0.14 -2.84 -7.07
CA THR A 70 -1.01 -1.95 -7.25
C THR A 70 -0.59 -0.51 -7.56
N ALA A 71 0.51 -0.04 -6.97
CA ALA A 71 1.11 1.24 -7.34
C ALA A 71 1.64 1.21 -8.78
N VAL A 72 2.28 0.11 -9.19
CA VAL A 72 2.76 -0.06 -10.57
C VAL A 72 1.58 -0.06 -11.55
N LEU A 73 0.48 -0.75 -11.23
CA LEU A 73 -0.74 -0.74 -12.03
C LEU A 73 -1.31 0.66 -12.26
N LEU A 74 -1.28 1.52 -11.24
CA LEU A 74 -1.74 2.90 -11.36
C LEU A 74 -0.75 3.75 -12.18
N ALA A 75 0.54 3.60 -11.91
CA ALA A 75 1.60 4.37 -12.55
C ALA A 75 1.81 4.05 -14.03
N ASP A 76 1.50 2.81 -14.46
CA ASP A 76 1.59 2.35 -15.84
C ASP A 76 0.42 2.85 -16.73
N THR A 77 -0.42 3.76 -16.21
CA THR A 77 -1.49 4.39 -16.98
C THR A 77 -1.07 5.76 -17.52
N ALA A 78 -1.86 6.30 -18.45
CA ALA A 78 -1.69 7.66 -18.97
C ALA A 78 -2.27 8.76 -18.05
N VAL A 79 -2.69 8.42 -16.81
CA VAL A 79 -3.25 9.39 -15.87
C VAL A 79 -2.12 10.23 -15.28
N PRO A 80 -2.05 11.55 -15.52
CA PRO A 80 -0.87 12.36 -15.20
C PRO A 80 -0.44 12.26 -13.73
N ALA A 81 -1.39 12.40 -12.80
CA ALA A 81 -1.09 12.33 -11.36
C ALA A 81 -0.46 10.99 -10.94
N TRP A 82 -0.85 9.88 -11.56
CA TRP A 82 -0.28 8.56 -11.25
C TRP A 82 1.02 8.32 -12.01
N HIS A 83 1.05 8.67 -13.30
CA HIS A 83 2.19 8.42 -14.16
C HIS A 83 3.42 9.21 -13.72
N GLU A 84 3.25 10.49 -13.38
CA GLU A 84 4.39 11.31 -12.91
C GLU A 84 4.88 10.89 -11.53
N ALA A 85 4.01 10.28 -10.72
CA ALA A 85 4.37 9.74 -9.42
C ALA A 85 4.97 8.31 -9.48
N ARG A 86 5.23 7.74 -10.67
CA ARG A 86 5.71 6.35 -10.87
C ARG A 86 6.95 5.97 -10.07
N HIS A 87 7.81 6.93 -9.76
CA HIS A 87 9.03 6.69 -9.01
C HIS A 87 8.81 6.66 -7.49
N GLU A 88 7.74 7.25 -6.98
CA GLU A 88 7.48 7.36 -5.53
C GLU A 88 6.31 6.48 -5.08
N LEU A 89 5.32 6.25 -5.95
CA LEU A 89 4.13 5.42 -5.63
C LEU A 89 4.47 4.01 -5.13
N PRO A 90 5.41 3.26 -5.72
CA PRO A 90 5.77 1.93 -5.20
C PRO A 90 6.30 1.99 -3.77
N PHE A 91 7.18 2.95 -3.46
CA PHE A 91 7.73 3.11 -2.12
C PHE A 91 6.67 3.56 -1.12
N LEU A 92 5.79 4.48 -1.52
CA LEU A 92 4.66 4.92 -0.72
C LEU A 92 3.73 3.74 -0.36
N PHE A 93 3.40 2.89 -1.33
CA PHE A 93 2.54 1.73 -1.10
C PHE A 93 3.22 0.65 -0.25
N ALA A 94 4.51 0.40 -0.46
CA ALA A 94 5.30 -0.49 0.39
C ALA A 94 5.34 -0.01 1.85
N ALA A 95 5.69 1.26 2.06
CA ALA A 95 5.74 1.87 3.38
C ALA A 95 4.38 1.82 4.08
N SER A 96 3.31 2.14 3.34
CA SER A 96 1.94 2.08 3.86
C SER A 96 1.48 0.68 4.21
N ALA A 97 1.82 -0.31 3.37
CA ALA A 97 1.54 -1.70 3.66
C ALA A 97 2.29 -2.17 4.91
N ALA A 98 3.56 -1.81 5.06
CA ALA A 98 4.35 -2.12 6.24
C ALA A 98 3.76 -1.47 7.51
N ALA A 99 3.41 -0.18 7.45
CA ALA A 99 2.76 0.54 8.55
C ALA A 99 1.43 -0.14 8.96
N SER A 100 0.60 -0.48 7.98
CA SER A 100 -0.71 -1.11 8.21
C SER A 100 -0.58 -2.53 8.76
N ALA A 101 0.31 -3.34 8.20
CA ALA A 101 0.57 -4.70 8.67
C ALA A 101 1.14 -4.70 10.09
N GLY A 102 2.12 -3.82 10.36
CA GLY A 102 2.63 -3.60 11.70
C GLY A 102 1.54 -3.14 12.67
N GLY A 103 0.65 -2.24 12.23
CA GLY A 103 -0.53 -1.79 12.98
C GLY A 103 -1.47 -2.92 13.38
N ILE A 104 -1.86 -3.76 12.42
CA ILE A 104 -2.71 -4.93 12.66
C ILE A 104 -2.01 -5.93 13.59
N ALA A 105 -0.72 -6.21 13.36
CA ALA A 105 0.04 -7.12 14.22
C ALA A 105 0.14 -6.59 15.66
N VAL A 106 0.33 -5.28 15.87
CA VAL A 106 0.30 -4.67 17.21
C VAL A 106 -1.07 -4.77 17.86
N ALA A 107 -2.15 -4.67 17.09
CA ALA A 107 -3.51 -4.77 17.61
C ALA A 107 -3.87 -6.22 18.04
N LEU A 108 -3.34 -7.22 17.34
CA LEU A 108 -3.66 -8.63 17.59
C LEU A 108 -2.71 -9.28 18.59
N ALA A 109 -1.41 -8.98 18.52
CA ALA A 109 -0.39 -9.65 19.33
C ALA A 109 -0.43 -9.23 20.82
N PRO A 110 -0.01 -10.12 21.73
CA PRO A 110 0.23 -9.75 23.12
C PRO A 110 1.23 -8.58 23.23
N PRO A 111 0.99 -7.59 24.11
CA PRO A 111 1.84 -6.41 24.20
C PRO A 111 3.34 -6.69 24.45
N ALA A 112 3.65 -7.80 25.14
CA ALA A 112 5.01 -8.26 25.42
C ALA A 112 5.77 -8.73 24.18
N GLU A 113 5.05 -9.30 23.20
CA GLU A 113 5.63 -9.88 21.98
C GLU A 113 5.54 -8.94 20.78
N ALA A 114 4.71 -7.90 20.85
CA ALA A 114 4.51 -6.93 19.77
C ALA A 114 5.73 -6.02 19.46
N GLY A 115 6.93 -6.32 20.00
CA GLY A 115 8.16 -5.55 19.78
C GLY A 115 8.52 -5.38 18.29
N PRO A 116 8.69 -6.47 17.51
CA PRO A 116 8.97 -6.41 16.08
C PRO A 116 7.87 -5.69 15.29
N ALA A 117 6.60 -5.98 15.59
CA ALA A 117 5.44 -5.34 14.95
C ALA A 117 5.45 -3.82 15.13
N ARG A 118 5.76 -3.31 16.33
CA ARG A 118 5.90 -1.87 16.59
C ARG A 118 7.03 -1.23 15.80
N ARG A 119 8.16 -1.93 15.58
CA ARG A 119 9.28 -1.41 14.78
C ARG A 119 8.90 -1.27 13.32
N ILE A 120 8.25 -2.29 12.76
CA ILE A 120 7.76 -2.28 11.37
C ILE A 120 6.71 -1.18 11.20
N LEU A 121 5.77 -1.08 12.15
CA LEU A 121 4.76 -0.01 12.19
C LEU A 121 5.43 1.37 12.15
N ALA A 122 6.36 1.63 13.08
CA ALA A 122 7.04 2.93 13.18
C ALA A 122 7.84 3.26 11.92
N ALA A 123 8.65 2.32 11.43
CA ALA A 123 9.45 2.52 10.23
C ALA A 123 8.57 2.75 8.99
N GLY A 124 7.51 1.97 8.83
CA GLY A 124 6.52 2.12 7.76
C GLY A 124 5.82 3.48 7.83
N ALA A 125 5.37 3.91 9.01
CA ALA A 125 4.69 5.19 9.19
C ALA A 125 5.60 6.39 8.87
N VAL A 126 6.84 6.38 9.36
CA VAL A 126 7.82 7.44 9.05
C VAL A 126 8.10 7.48 7.54
N THR A 127 8.31 6.31 6.93
CA THR A 127 8.60 6.21 5.50
C THR A 127 7.39 6.61 4.65
N GLU A 128 6.17 6.27 5.06
CA GLU A 128 4.93 6.68 4.38
C GLU A 128 4.80 8.20 4.36
N LEU A 129 4.95 8.85 5.52
CA LEU A 129 4.88 10.31 5.63
C LEU A 129 5.98 11.01 4.83
N ALA A 130 7.20 10.48 4.85
CA ALA A 130 8.30 11.00 4.03
C ALA A 130 8.07 10.79 2.52
N ALA A 131 7.52 9.65 2.13
CA ALA A 131 7.23 9.33 0.72
C ALA A 131 6.10 10.20 0.16
N VAL A 132 5.10 10.58 0.97
CA VAL A 132 4.08 11.57 0.55
C VAL A 132 4.73 12.92 0.22
N GLU A 133 5.64 13.39 1.06
CA GLU A 133 6.34 14.65 0.83
C GLU A 133 7.28 14.57 -0.39
N ALA A 134 8.01 13.47 -0.55
CA ALA A 134 8.85 13.21 -1.72
C ALA A 134 8.02 13.18 -3.01
N LEU A 135 6.85 12.55 -2.97
CA LEU A 135 5.90 12.51 -4.08
C LEU A 135 5.47 13.92 -4.50
N HIS A 136 5.00 14.76 -3.57
CA HIS A 136 4.57 16.13 -3.89
C HIS A 136 5.70 16.97 -4.48
N ARG A 137 6.91 16.85 -3.93
CA ARG A 137 8.09 17.56 -4.47
C ARG A 137 8.45 17.11 -5.88
N ARG A 138 8.38 15.82 -6.16
CA ARG A 138 8.78 15.26 -7.46
C ARG A 138 7.79 15.61 -8.57
N ILE A 139 6.48 15.51 -8.31
CA ILE A 139 5.46 15.76 -9.36
C ILE A 139 5.23 17.25 -9.63
N GLY A 140 5.81 18.13 -8.80
CA GLY A 140 5.71 19.57 -8.94
C GLY A 140 4.38 20.15 -8.43
N PRO A 141 4.35 21.48 -8.18
CA PRO A 141 3.22 22.13 -7.51
C PRO A 141 1.90 22.05 -8.29
N GLU A 142 1.97 22.08 -9.63
CA GLU A 142 0.76 21.99 -10.47
C GLU A 142 0.05 20.64 -10.27
N LEU A 143 0.77 19.53 -10.33
CA LEU A 143 0.20 18.19 -10.18
C LEU A 143 -0.07 17.85 -8.72
N ALA A 144 0.77 18.33 -7.78
CA ALA A 144 0.57 18.15 -6.35
C ALA A 144 -0.77 18.73 -5.87
N ALA A 145 -1.27 19.81 -6.49
CA ALA A 145 -2.59 20.36 -6.21
C ALA A 145 -3.73 19.33 -6.35
N THR A 146 -3.58 18.31 -7.21
CA THR A 146 -4.55 17.21 -7.34
C THR A 146 -4.60 16.29 -6.12
N TYR A 147 -3.51 16.20 -5.36
CA TYR A 147 -3.41 15.45 -4.12
C TYR A 147 -3.82 16.27 -2.89
N GLU A 148 -3.69 17.61 -2.96
CA GLU A 148 -3.91 18.50 -1.81
C GLU A 148 -5.32 19.07 -1.73
N THR A 149 -6.08 19.07 -2.82
CA THR A 149 -7.39 19.72 -2.90
C THR A 149 -8.56 18.73 -2.99
N GLY A 150 -9.76 19.23 -2.70
CA GLY A 150 -11.01 18.48 -2.84
C GLY A 150 -11.06 17.22 -1.97
N LEU A 151 -11.63 16.14 -2.54
CA LEU A 151 -11.78 14.87 -1.84
C LEU A 151 -10.44 14.19 -1.58
N ALA A 152 -9.51 14.24 -2.54
CA ALA A 152 -8.17 13.65 -2.42
C ALA A 152 -7.40 14.28 -1.25
N GLY A 153 -7.38 15.61 -1.15
CA GLY A 153 -6.75 16.33 -0.05
C GLY A 153 -7.35 16.00 1.31
N ARG A 154 -8.68 15.91 1.40
CA ARG A 154 -9.35 15.54 2.65
C ARG A 154 -8.99 14.13 3.10
N LEU A 155 -9.00 13.16 2.18
CA LEU A 155 -8.60 11.79 2.47
C LEU A 155 -7.10 11.71 2.85
N GLY A 156 -6.24 12.43 2.14
CA GLY A 156 -4.81 12.51 2.42
C GLY A 156 -4.50 13.13 3.79
N ASN A 157 -5.25 14.16 4.21
CA ASN A 157 -5.09 14.77 5.54
C ASN A 157 -5.52 13.82 6.67
N TRP A 158 -6.64 13.11 6.50
CA TRP A 158 -7.06 12.10 7.45
C TRP A 158 -6.08 10.92 7.51
N SER A 159 -5.59 10.48 6.35
CA SER A 159 -4.56 9.46 6.25
C SER A 159 -3.31 9.85 7.04
N ARG A 160 -2.72 11.02 6.78
CA ARG A 160 -1.54 11.53 7.51
C ARG A 160 -1.76 11.61 9.01
N THR A 161 -2.92 12.13 9.42
CA THR A 161 -3.28 12.27 10.85
C THR A 161 -3.41 10.90 11.52
N LEU A 162 -4.13 9.96 10.90
CA LEU A 162 -4.35 8.62 11.44
C LEU A 162 -3.07 7.78 11.45
N THR A 163 -2.28 7.81 10.38
CA THR A 163 -0.97 7.13 10.33
C THR A 163 -0.05 7.68 11.41
N GLY A 164 0.13 9.00 11.48
CA GLY A 164 1.03 9.65 12.43
C GLY A 164 0.62 9.46 13.88
N LEU A 165 -0.62 9.84 14.24
CA LEU A 165 -1.11 9.71 15.62
C LEU A 165 -1.31 8.26 16.04
N GLY A 166 -1.80 7.41 15.14
CA GLY A 166 -1.97 5.98 15.40
C GLY A 166 -0.63 5.31 15.72
N ALA A 167 0.40 5.60 14.90
CA ALA A 167 1.73 5.05 15.10
C ALA A 167 2.38 5.55 16.38
N ALA A 168 2.32 6.87 16.62
CA ALA A 168 2.82 7.46 17.86
C ALA A 168 2.14 6.83 19.09
N THR A 169 0.82 6.65 19.05
CA THR A 169 0.04 6.04 20.14
C THR A 169 0.45 4.57 20.37
N ALA A 170 0.53 3.77 19.30
CA ALA A 170 0.88 2.35 19.38
C ALA A 170 2.31 2.12 19.90
N VAL A 171 3.25 3.00 19.53
CA VAL A 171 4.68 2.91 19.89
C VAL A 171 4.96 3.48 21.28
N THR A 172 4.16 4.42 21.78
CA THR A 172 4.34 5.03 23.10
C THR A 172 3.41 4.40 24.14
N ALA A 173 2.20 4.94 24.29
CA ALA A 173 1.23 4.52 25.30
C ALA A 173 0.73 3.08 25.10
N GLY A 174 0.70 2.60 23.85
CA GLY A 174 0.39 1.22 23.47
C GLY A 174 1.41 0.17 23.94
N ARG A 175 2.55 0.59 24.47
CA ARG A 175 3.47 -0.33 25.17
C ARG A 175 2.94 -0.75 26.54
N ARG A 176 2.21 0.15 27.21
CA ARG A 176 1.68 -0.05 28.57
C ARG A 176 0.21 -0.40 28.58
N PHE A 177 -0.57 0.16 27.66
CA PHE A 177 -2.03 0.02 27.63
C PHE A 177 -2.50 -0.68 26.37
N ARG A 178 -3.03 -1.90 26.52
CA ARG A 178 -3.52 -2.72 25.39
C ARG A 178 -4.59 -2.01 24.54
N PRO A 179 -5.60 -1.32 25.10
CA PRO A 179 -6.58 -0.60 24.27
C PRO A 179 -5.93 0.45 23.37
N LEU A 180 -4.89 1.14 23.84
CA LEU A 180 -4.17 2.15 23.04
C LEU A 180 -3.30 1.51 21.95
N ALA A 181 -2.76 0.31 22.19
CA ALA A 181 -2.07 -0.46 21.15
C ALA A 181 -3.03 -0.83 20.01
N VAL A 182 -4.22 -1.33 20.38
CA VAL A 182 -5.28 -1.72 19.43
C VAL A 182 -5.77 -0.51 18.64
N VAL A 183 -6.18 0.57 19.32
CA VAL A 183 -6.67 1.78 18.66
C VAL A 183 -5.60 2.40 17.79
N GLY A 184 -4.35 2.51 18.29
CA GLY A 184 -3.25 3.07 17.52
C GLY A 184 -2.93 2.25 16.26
N GLY A 185 -2.84 0.93 16.39
CA GLY A 185 -2.57 0.02 15.27
C GLY A 185 -3.67 0.03 14.22
N LEU A 186 -4.94 -0.01 14.63
CA LEU A 186 -6.09 0.07 13.72
C LEU A 186 -6.22 1.45 13.08
N ALA A 187 -5.93 2.54 13.80
CA ALA A 187 -5.90 3.88 13.24
C ALA A 187 -4.84 3.99 12.14
N THR A 188 -3.63 3.46 12.36
CA THR A 188 -2.59 3.43 11.32
C THR A 188 -3.03 2.63 10.09
N ALA A 189 -3.66 1.47 10.27
CA ALA A 189 -4.19 0.68 9.15
C ALA A 189 -5.31 1.41 8.38
N ALA A 190 -6.22 2.10 9.09
CA ALA A 190 -7.22 2.94 8.49
C ALA A 190 -6.60 4.11 7.71
N GLY A 191 -5.53 4.72 8.24
CA GLY A 191 -4.74 5.74 7.55
C GLY A 191 -4.18 5.26 6.21
N GLY A 192 -3.63 4.04 6.17
CA GLY A 192 -3.15 3.40 4.93
C GLY A 192 -4.27 3.08 3.92
N ALA A 193 -5.49 2.78 4.39
CA ALA A 193 -6.64 2.60 3.51
C ALA A 193 -7.08 3.95 2.89
N LEU A 194 -7.17 5.01 3.70
CA LEU A 194 -7.49 6.35 3.23
C LEU A 194 -6.45 6.90 2.25
N LEU A 195 -5.16 6.57 2.44
CA LEU A 195 -4.09 6.92 1.50
C LEU A 195 -4.38 6.39 0.10
N ARG A 196 -4.75 5.10 0.00
CA ARG A 196 -5.06 4.47 -1.30
C ARG A 196 -6.23 5.15 -2.00
N PHE A 197 -7.27 5.53 -1.25
CA PHE A 197 -8.38 6.31 -1.79
C PHE A 197 -7.99 7.74 -2.17
N ALA A 198 -7.10 8.38 -1.41
CA ALA A 198 -6.57 9.71 -1.74
C ALA A 198 -5.81 9.68 -3.07
N VAL A 199 -4.93 8.69 -3.26
CA VAL A 199 -4.19 8.48 -4.53
C VAL A 199 -5.16 8.23 -5.68
N PHE A 200 -6.18 7.39 -5.47
CA PHE A 200 -7.19 7.11 -6.50
C PHE A 200 -7.97 8.38 -6.91
N GLU A 201 -8.47 9.14 -5.94
CA GLU A 201 -9.23 10.36 -6.23
C GLU A 201 -8.35 11.48 -6.80
N ALA A 202 -7.07 11.56 -6.45
CA ALA A 202 -6.12 12.49 -7.06
C ALA A 202 -5.98 12.23 -8.58
N GLY A 203 -5.89 10.97 -8.98
CA GLY A 203 -5.89 10.59 -10.40
C GLY A 203 -7.18 10.98 -11.12
N ARG A 204 -8.34 10.74 -10.50
CA ARG A 204 -9.63 11.17 -11.07
C ARG A 204 -9.74 12.68 -11.20
N ALA A 205 -9.22 13.43 -10.23
CA ALA A 205 -9.17 14.89 -10.29
C ALA A 205 -8.27 15.35 -11.44
N ALA A 206 -7.10 14.71 -11.65
CA ALA A 206 -6.20 15.02 -12.74
C ALA A 206 -6.82 14.78 -14.12
N VAL A 207 -7.58 13.70 -14.31
CA VAL A 207 -8.23 13.39 -15.60
C VAL A 207 -9.37 14.36 -15.92
N ARG A 208 -10.09 14.86 -14.91
CA ARG A 208 -11.24 15.75 -15.10
C ARG A 208 -10.86 17.15 -15.55
N ASP A 209 -9.63 17.58 -15.29
CA ASP A 209 -9.18 18.92 -15.61
C ASP A 209 -8.27 18.89 -16.86
N PRO A 210 -8.71 19.47 -18.00
CA PRO A 210 -7.96 19.45 -19.24
C PRO A 210 -6.55 20.04 -19.13
N LYS A 211 -6.27 20.90 -18.13
CA LYS A 211 -4.93 21.46 -17.96
C LYS A 211 -3.87 20.39 -17.71
N TYR A 212 -4.23 19.29 -17.06
CA TYR A 212 -3.28 18.22 -16.72
C TYR A 212 -3.15 17.18 -17.84
N VAL A 213 -4.16 17.04 -18.71
CA VAL A 213 -4.18 16.02 -19.77
C VAL A 213 -3.75 16.61 -21.12
N VAL A 214 -4.28 17.77 -21.50
CA VAL A 214 -4.06 18.40 -22.82
C VAL A 214 -2.89 19.39 -22.79
N GLY A 215 -2.72 20.12 -21.69
CA GLY A 215 -1.67 21.13 -21.55
C GLY A 215 -0.25 20.61 -21.84
N PRO A 216 0.19 19.50 -21.20
CA PRO A 216 1.49 18.90 -21.49
C PRO A 216 1.65 18.46 -22.95
N GLN A 217 0.60 17.88 -23.54
CA GLN A 217 0.61 17.41 -24.93
C GLN A 217 0.78 18.57 -25.91
N ARG A 218 0.11 19.71 -25.67
CA ARG A 218 0.26 20.91 -26.50
C ARG A 218 1.66 21.50 -26.43
N ARG A 219 2.24 21.60 -25.23
CA ARG A 219 3.62 22.08 -25.04
C ARG A 219 4.64 21.23 -25.82
N GLN A 220 4.43 19.92 -25.89
CA GLN A 220 5.28 19.00 -26.66
C GLN A 220 5.15 19.15 -28.18
N LEU A 221 4.02 19.66 -28.69
CA LEU A 221 3.85 19.93 -30.12
C LEU A 221 4.40 21.31 -30.52
N GLU A 222 4.52 22.22 -29.55
CA GLU A 222 5.03 23.58 -29.74
C GLU A 222 6.57 23.66 -29.56
N THR A 223 7.22 22.56 -29.15
CA THR A 223 8.69 22.43 -28.97
C THR A 223 9.28 21.56 -30.08
#